data_AF-D1AV73-F1
#
_entry.id   AF-D1AV73-F1
#
_cell.length_a   1.000
_cell.length_b   1.000
_cell.length_c   1.000
_cell.angle_alpha   90.00
_cell.angle_beta   90.00
_cell.angle_gamma   90.00
#
_symmetry.space_group_name_H-M   'P 1'
#
loop_
_entity.id
_entity.type
_entity.pdbx_description
1 polymer ?
#
loop_
_entity_poly.entity_id
_entity_poly.type
_entity_poly.pdbx_seq_one_letter_code
_entity_poly.pdbx_strand_id
1 'polypeptide(L)' 'MKKLPVYKGIMENKTSFGIPLSAFMYLGVFALLLYIFLKTFLIIIPVAILFIVLKIVSRKDSKFLNVFFINLFHGNFYGF' A
#
# COMPACT_ATOMS: atom_id res chain seq x y z
N MET A 1 -8.84 30.89 -2.01
CA MET A 1 -8.42 29.56 -1.50
C MET A 1 -9.55 28.96 -0.68
N LYS A 2 -10.17 27.86 -1.15
CA LYS A 2 -11.21 27.15 -0.38
C LYS A 2 -10.55 26.53 0.85
N LYS A 3 -10.94 26.95 2.05
CA LYS A 3 -10.49 26.37 3.32
C LYS A 3 -10.94 24.91 3.35
N LEU A 4 -9.99 23.99 3.22
CA LEU A 4 -10.24 22.56 3.41
C LEU A 4 -10.68 22.36 4.87
N PRO A 5 -11.83 21.70 5.12
CA PRO A 5 -12.27 21.44 6.48
C PRO A 5 -11.21 20.59 7.20
N VAL A 6 -10.83 20.98 8.42
CA VAL A 6 -9.78 20.30 9.22
C VAL A 6 -10.05 18.80 9.35
N TYR A 7 -11.32 18.39 9.43
CA TYR A 7 -11.71 16.98 9.51
C TYR A 7 -11.39 16.18 8.24
N LYS A 8 -11.35 16.81 7.06
CA LYS A 8 -11.07 16.13 5.79
C LYS A 8 -9.60 15.69 5.70
N GLY A 9 -8.68 16.51 6.21
CA GLY A 9 -7.25 16.17 6.24
C GLY A 9 -6.91 15.05 7.24
N ILE A 10 -7.73 14.85 8.27
CA ILE A 10 -7.56 13.76 9.25
C ILE A 10 -8.12 12.43 8.68
N MET A 11 -9.19 12.49 7.89
CA MET A 11 -9.79 11.33 7.23
C MET A 11 -9.14 10.97 5.88
N GLU A 12 -8.32 11.85 5.31
CA GLU A 12 -7.56 11.55 4.10
C GLU A 12 -6.47 10.53 4.43
N ASN A 13 -6.74 9.27 4.04
CA ASN A 13 -5.71 8.23 4.04
C ASN A 13 -4.51 8.75 3.24
N LYS A 14 -3.36 8.86 3.90
CA LYS A 14 -2.11 9.29 3.26
C LYS A 14 -1.79 8.30 2.15
N THR A 15 -1.81 8.77 0.90
CA THR A 15 -1.47 7.97 -0.27
C THR A 15 -0.19 8.51 -0.90
N SER A 16 0.63 7.61 -1.46
CA SER A 16 1.80 7.93 -2.27
C SER A 16 1.61 7.28 -3.64
N PHE A 17 1.76 8.05 -4.72
CA PHE A 17 1.55 7.59 -6.10
C PHE A 17 0.19 6.89 -6.38
N GLY A 18 -0.84 7.21 -5.58
CA GLY A 18 -2.17 6.61 -5.68
C GLY A 18 -2.34 5.28 -4.93
N ILE A 19 -1.38 4.90 -4.08
CA ILE A 19 -1.42 3.71 -3.21
C ILE A 19 -1.36 4.17 -1.74
N PRO A 20 -2.03 3.51 -0.78
CA PRO A 20 -1.86 3.82 0.64
C PRO A 20 -0.40 3.77 1.08
N LEU A 21 0.01 4.72 1.92
CA LEU A 21 1.39 4.84 2.38
C LEU A 21 1.87 3.58 3.12
N SER A 22 0.98 2.90 3.84
CA SER A 22 1.24 1.61 4.50
C SER A 22 1.67 0.54 3.50
N ALA A 23 0.91 0.35 2.42
CA ALA A 23 1.21 -0.59 1.36
C ALA A 23 2.54 -0.27 0.64
N PHE A 24 2.83 1.01 0.42
CA PHE A 24 4.09 1.46 -0.15
C PHE A 24 5.29 1.11 0.75
N MET A 25 5.17 1.33 2.06
CA MET A 25 6.21 0.94 3.03
C MET A 25 6.42 -0.58 3.07
N TYR A 26 5.35 -1.38 3.07
CA TYR A 26 5.47 -2.84 3.03
C TYR A 26 6.17 -3.34 1.76
N LEU A 27 5.85 -2.76 0.60
CA LEU A 27 6.55 -3.04 -0.65
C LEU A 27 8.04 -2.71 -0.58
N GLY A 28 8.39 -1.56 0.00
CA GLY A 28 9.79 -1.14 0.15
C GLY A 28 10.59 -2.09 1.04
N VAL A 29 10.03 -2.47 2.20
CA VAL A 29 10.65 -3.44 3.11
C VAL A 29 10.80 -4.80 2.43
N PHE A 30 9.76 -5.27 1.73
CA PHE A 30 9.79 -6.52 0.99
C PHE A 30 10.87 -6.53 -0.11
N ALA A 31 10.98 -5.45 -0.88
CA ALA A 31 12.00 -5.31 -1.92
C ALA A 31 13.42 -5.30 -1.33
N LEU A 32 13.62 -4.62 -0.20
CA LEU A 32 14.92 -4.57 0.49
C LEU A 32 15.32 -5.94 1.04
N LEU A 33 14.38 -6.68 1.64
CA LEU A 33 14.62 -8.05 2.08
C LEU A 33 14.99 -8.96 0.90
N LEU A 34 14.22 -8.92 -0.19
CA LEU A 34 14.54 -9.69 -1.40
C LEU A 34 15.93 -9.37 -1.94
N TYR A 35 16.34 -8.11 -1.90
CA TYR A 35 17.67 -7.69 -2.36
C TYR A 35 18.77 -8.30 -1.51
N ILE A 36 18.61 -8.31 -0.18
CA ILE A 36 19.58 -8.90 0.74
C ILE A 36 19.70 -10.41 0.52
N PHE A 37 18.59 -11.11 0.32
CA PHE A 37 18.59 -12.57 0.15
C PHE A 37 19.11 -13.01 -1.21
N LEU A 38 18.63 -12.41 -2.30
CA LEU A 38 18.97 -12.85 -3.65
C LEU A 38 20.24 -12.16 -4.19
N LYS A 39 20.66 -11.03 -3.60
CA LYS A 39 21.82 -10.23 -4.01
C LYS A 39 21.84 -9.88 -5.51
N THR A 40 20.68 -9.84 -6.15
CA THR A 40 20.55 -9.48 -7.57
C THR A 40 19.58 -8.32 -7.74
N PHE A 41 19.86 -7.47 -8.73
CA PHE A 41 18.97 -6.37 -9.12
C PHE A 41 17.74 -6.85 -9.91
N LEU A 42 17.71 -8.10 -10.38
CA LEU A 42 16.58 -8.65 -11.13
C LEU A 42 15.29 -8.72 -10.31
N ILE A 43 15.36 -8.57 -8.98
CA ILE A 43 14.19 -8.45 -8.09
C ILE A 43 13.31 -7.24 -8.42
N ILE A 44 13.83 -6.25 -9.15
CA ILE A 44 13.07 -5.05 -9.49
C ILE A 44 11.88 -5.38 -10.38
N ILE A 45 11.99 -6.43 -11.20
CA ILE A 45 10.92 -6.88 -12.11
C ILE A 45 9.69 -7.36 -11.32
N PRO A 46 9.79 -8.37 -10.42
CA PRO A 46 8.63 -8.80 -9.64
C PRO A 46 8.10 -7.70 -8.69
N VAL A 47 8.98 -6.87 -8.13
CA VAL A 47 8.56 -5.75 -7.27
C VAL A 47 7.77 -4.70 -8.06
N ALA A 48 8.20 -4.38 -9.28
CA ALA A 48 7.48 -3.45 -10.16
C ALA A 48 6.10 -3.99 -10.58
N ILE A 49 6.02 -5.29 -10.90
CA ILE A 49 4.74 -5.95 -11.21
C ILE A 49 3.79 -5.85 -10.01
N LEU A 50 4.26 -6.19 -8.80
CA LEU A 50 3.48 -6.06 -7.58
C LEU A 50 3.00 -4.62 -7.34
N PHE A 51 3.86 -3.62 -7.55
CA PHE A 51 3.49 -2.22 -7.43
C PHE A 51 2.38 -1.81 -8.42
N ILE A 52 2.46 -2.26 -9.67
CA ILE A 52 1.43 -1.98 -10.68
C ILE A 52 0.08 -2.60 -10.27
N VAL A 53 0.09 -3.85 -9.82
CA VAL A 53 -1.14 -4.52 -9.35
C VAL A 53 -1.76 -3.76 -8.18
N LEU A 54 -0.96 -3.40 -7.17
CA LEU A 54 -1.42 -2.62 -6.03
C LEU A 54 -1.97 -1.25 -6.45
N LYS A 55 -1.35 -0.60 -7.43
CA LYS A 55 -1.83 0.66 -8.01
C LYS A 55 -3.19 0.51 -8.69
N ILE A 56 -3.39 -0.55 -9.47
CA ILE A 56 -4.66 -0.83 -10.15
C ILE A 56 -5.77 -1.06 -9.13
N VAL A 57 -5.49 -1.90 -8.12
CA VAL A 57 -6.44 -2.23 -7.06
C VAL A 57 -6.80 -0.98 -6.25
N SER A 58 -5.81 -0.18 -5.86
CA SER A 58 -6.01 1.07 -5.12
C SER A 58 -6.83 2.11 -5.90
N ARG A 59 -6.71 2.14 -7.23
CA ARG A 59 -7.54 3.01 -8.08
C ARG A 59 -9.00 2.59 -8.11
N LYS A 60 -9.26 1.28 -8.05
CA LYS A 60 -10.63 0.72 -8.07
C LYS A 60 -11.31 0.89 -6.71
N ASP A 61 -10.57 0.71 -5.63
CA ASP A 61 -11.03 0.94 -4.27
C ASP A 61 -9.86 1.39 -3.38
N SER A 62 -9.89 2.66 -2.96
CA SER A 62 -8.85 3.29 -2.15
C SER A 62 -8.78 2.78 -0.71
N LYS A 63 -9.83 2.11 -0.23
CA LYS A 63 -9.89 1.49 1.11
C LYS A 63 -9.55 0.01 1.07
N PHE A 64 -9.73 -0.66 -0.06
CA PHE A 64 -9.49 -2.11 -0.20
C PHE A 64 -8.11 -2.51 0.33
N LEU A 65 -7.04 -1.84 -0.09
CA LEU A 65 -5.70 -2.20 0.38
C LEU A 65 -5.53 -1.99 1.87
N ASN A 66 -6.11 -0.92 2.42
CA ASN A 66 -6.01 -0.64 3.85
C ASN A 66 -6.74 -1.74 4.65
N VAL A 67 -7.94 -2.14 4.22
CA VAL A 67 -8.69 -3.25 4.82
C VAL A 67 -7.97 -4.59 4.63
N PHE A 68 -7.43 -4.86 3.44
CA PHE A 68 -6.68 -6.07 3.14
C PHE A 68 -5.48 -6.23 4.08
N PHE A 69 -4.66 -5.18 4.24
CA PHE A 69 -3.52 -5.23 5.15
C PHE A 69 -3.97 -5.30 6.62
N ILE A 70 -4.98 -4.55 7.04
CA ILE A 70 -5.52 -4.63 8.40
C ILE A 70 -5.99 -6.05 8.71
N ASN A 71 -6.76 -6.68 7.82
CA ASN A 71 -7.25 -8.05 7.98
C ASN A 71 -6.12 -9.09 7.96
N LEU A 72 -5.07 -8.88 7.16
CA LEU A 72 -3.93 -9.78 7.09
C LEU A 72 -3.12 -9.78 8.40
N PHE A 73 -3.03 -8.64 9.10
CA PHE A 73 -2.36 -8.54 10.40
C PHE A 73 -3.27 -8.79 11.61
N HIS A 74 -4.59 -8.57 11.47
CA HIS A 74 -5.59 -8.74 12.52
C HIS A 74 -6.66 -9.73 12.06
N GLY A 75 -6.28 -11.01 11.95
CA GLY A 75 -7.08 -12.07 11.34
C GLY A 75 -8.44 -12.40 11.97
N ASN A 76 -9.08 -11.53 12.78
CA ASN A 76 -10.29 -11.87 13.54
C ASN A 76 -11.28 -10.72 13.86
N PHE A 77 -11.30 -9.54 13.20
CA PHE A 77 -12.24 -8.48 13.62
C PHE A 77 -13.35 -8.06 12.65
N TYR A 78 -13.35 -8.46 11.39
CA TYR A 78 -14.50 -8.23 10.51
C TYR A 78 -14.74 -9.45 9.62
N GLY A 79 -15.60 -10.35 10.09
CA GLY A 79 -16.25 -11.34 9.24
C GLY A 79 -17.24 -10.65 8.31
N PHE A 80 -16.93 -10.66 7.02
CA PHE A 80 -17.89 -10.56 5.93
C PHE A 80 -17.58 -11.69 4.96
#